data_AF-A0ABD5SC56-F1
#
_entry.id   AF-A0ABD5SC56-F1
#
_cell.length_a   1.000
_cell.length_b   1.000
_cell.length_c   1.000
_cell.angle_alpha   90.00
_cell.angle_beta   90.00
_cell.angle_gamma   90.00
#
_symmetry.space_group_name_H-M   'P 1'
#
loop_
_entity.id
_entity.type
_entity.pdbx_description
1 polymer ?
#
loop_
_entity_poly.entity_id
_entity_poly.type
_entity_poly.pdbx_seq_one_letter_code
_entity_poly.pdbx_strand_id
1 'polypeptide(L)'
;AVDDLAAHAGWESIPAVGNGRVYAVDGNALFNRPSHRLVDSLEALFACLHPDHAAATPSTIDRIARVDRPVTTPSVRPDGD
;
A
#
# COMPACT_ATOMS: atom_id res chain seq x y z
N ALA A 1 -1.23 -11.77 -0.28
CA ALA A 1 -2.22 -10.67 -0.25
C ALA A 1 -1.80 -9.50 -1.16
N VAL A 2 -0.71 -8.78 -0.84
CA VAL A 2 -0.20 -7.72 -1.72
C VAL A 2 0.37 -8.30 -3.02
N ASP A 3 1.08 -9.42 -2.95
CA ASP A 3 1.64 -10.10 -4.13
C ASP A 3 0.54 -10.62 -5.08
N ASP A 4 -0.57 -11.12 -4.53
CA ASP A 4 -1.71 -11.59 -5.32
C ASP A 4 -2.36 -10.45 -6.10
N LEU A 5 -2.47 -9.26 -5.47
CA LEU A 5 -2.98 -8.05 -6.12
C LEU A 5 -2.01 -7.54 -7.18
N ALA A 6 -0.71 -7.59 -6.90
CA ALA A 6 0.33 -7.16 -7.82
C ALA A 6 0.49 -8.07 -9.04
N ALA A 7 0.08 -9.34 -8.93
CA ALA A 7 0.01 -10.28 -10.04
C ALA A 7 -1.19 -10.04 -10.97
N HIS A 8 -2.13 -9.15 -10.62
CA HIS A 8 -3.33 -8.93 -11.43
C HIS A 8 -2.98 -8.24 -12.75
N ALA A 9 -3.56 -8.72 -13.85
CA ALA A 9 -3.49 -8.05 -15.14
C ALA A 9 -3.97 -6.59 -15.00
N GLY A 10 -3.13 -5.65 -15.43
CA GLY A 10 -3.37 -4.21 -15.30
C GLY A 10 -2.75 -3.55 -14.05
N TRP A 11 -2.16 -4.29 -13.12
CA TRP A 11 -1.45 -3.69 -11.98
C TRP A 11 -0.39 -2.68 -12.42
N GLU A 12 0.46 -3.08 -13.35
CA GLU A 12 1.57 -2.25 -13.87
C GLU A 12 1.11 -1.03 -14.69
N SER A 13 -0.15 -0.97 -15.15
CA SER A 13 -0.68 0.19 -15.87
C SER A 13 -1.20 1.30 -14.94
N ILE A 14 -1.29 1.03 -13.64
CA ILE A 14 -1.77 2.00 -12.66
C ILE A 14 -0.66 3.04 -12.42
N PRO A 15 -0.92 4.35 -12.60
CA PRO A 15 0.11 5.38 -12.43
C PRO A 15 0.75 5.40 -11.03
N ALA A 16 0.00 5.05 -9.99
CA ALA A 16 0.54 4.94 -8.63
C ALA A 16 1.62 3.85 -8.53
N VAL A 17 1.47 2.72 -9.25
CA VAL A 17 2.46 1.63 -9.30
C VAL A 17 3.71 2.10 -10.03
N GLY A 18 3.57 2.70 -11.21
CA GLY A 18 4.69 3.23 -11.99
C GLY A 18 5.49 4.32 -11.27
N ASN A 19 4.85 5.09 -10.39
CA ASN A 19 5.49 6.13 -9.59
C ASN A 19 5.98 5.64 -8.21
N GLY A 20 5.87 4.34 -7.88
CA GLY A 20 6.28 3.79 -6.58
C GLY A 20 5.48 4.35 -5.39
N ARG A 21 4.23 4.77 -5.63
CA ARG A 21 3.32 5.38 -4.64
C ARG A 21 2.23 4.40 -4.20
N VAL A 22 2.64 3.19 -3.87
CA VAL A 22 1.76 2.12 -3.39
C VAL A 22 2.08 1.84 -1.94
N TYR A 23 1.05 1.83 -1.09
CA TYR A 23 1.20 1.69 0.35
C TYR A 23 0.22 0.64 0.87
N ALA A 24 0.72 -0.33 1.62
CA ALA A 24 -0.08 -1.24 2.42
C ALA A 24 -0.26 -0.63 3.81
N VAL A 25 -1.49 -0.64 4.32
CA VAL A 25 -1.84 -0.03 5.60
C VAL A 25 -2.53 -1.03 6.51
N ASP A 26 -2.30 -0.93 7.82
CA ASP A 26 -3.05 -1.69 8.82
C ASP A 26 -4.49 -1.15 8.93
N GLY A 27 -5.38 -1.71 8.10
CA GLY A 27 -6.78 -1.29 8.03
C GLY A 27 -7.54 -1.46 9.35
N ASN A 28 -7.23 -2.48 10.17
CA ASN A 28 -7.90 -2.65 11.45
C ASN A 28 -7.46 -1.61 12.48
N ALA A 29 -6.18 -1.22 12.48
CA ALA A 29 -5.68 -0.19 13.38
C ALA A 29 -6.11 1.23 12.97
N LEU A 30 -6.19 1.51 11.66
CA LEU A 30 -6.42 2.86 11.14
C LEU A 30 -7.84 3.08 10.60
N PHE A 31 -8.32 2.24 9.68
CA PHE A 31 -9.48 2.61 8.85
C PHE A 31 -10.81 1.94 9.25
N ASN A 32 -10.77 0.80 9.95
CA ASN A 32 -11.97 0.02 10.28
C ASN A 32 -12.57 0.35 11.66
N ARG A 33 -11.99 1.31 12.40
CA ARG A 33 -12.43 1.68 13.76
C ARG A 33 -12.58 3.20 13.89
N PRO A 34 -13.79 3.76 13.64
CA PRO A 34 -14.04 5.19 13.83
C PRO A 34 -13.97 5.53 15.32
N SER A 35 -12.79 5.95 15.76
CA SER A 35 -12.45 6.30 17.14
C SER A 35 -11.48 7.48 17.14
N HIS A 36 -10.84 7.80 18.27
CA HIS A 36 -9.79 8.83 18.34
C HIS A 36 -8.65 8.64 17.32
N ARG A 37 -8.48 7.41 16.83
CA ARG A 37 -7.49 7.06 15.78
C ARG A 37 -7.82 7.64 14.41
N LEU A 38 -8.98 8.28 14.22
CA LEU A 38 -9.31 8.92 12.94
C LEU A 38 -8.32 10.04 12.58
N VAL A 39 -7.77 10.73 13.60
CA VAL A 39 -6.69 11.70 13.40
C VAL A 39 -5.44 10.98 12.89
N ASP A 40 -4.99 9.92 13.58
CA ASP A 40 -3.84 9.09 13.16
C ASP A 40 -4.00 8.58 11.72
N SER A 41 -5.21 8.13 11.35
CA SER A 41 -5.51 7.62 10.01
C SER A 41 -5.46 8.72 8.94
N LEU A 42 -5.89 9.93 9.29
CA LEU A 42 -5.81 11.08 8.39
C LEU A 42 -4.36 11.54 8.23
N GLU A 43 -3.59 11.58 9.31
CA GLU A 43 -2.15 11.89 9.27
C GLU A 43 -1.38 10.87 8.42
N ALA A 44 -1.67 9.57 8.61
CA ALA A 44 -1.13 8.48 7.80
C ALA A 44 -1.47 8.64 6.31
N LEU A 45 -2.73 8.94 5.99
CA LEU A 45 -3.16 9.18 4.61
C LEU A 45 -2.50 10.43 4.02
N PHE A 46 -2.41 11.51 4.80
CA PHE A 46 -1.79 12.77 4.39
C PHE A 46 -0.31 12.57 4.05
N ALA A 47 0.43 11.82 4.87
CA ALA A 47 1.82 11.46 4.59
C ALA A 47 1.98 10.74 3.25
N CYS A 48 1.07 9.83 2.89
CA CYS A 48 1.11 9.11 1.63
C CYS A 48 0.79 9.99 0.40
N LEU A 49 -0.13 10.94 0.56
CA LEU A 49 -0.61 11.80 -0.52
C LEU A 49 0.28 13.01 -0.76
N HIS A 50 0.79 13.62 0.30
CA HIS A 50 1.56 14.86 0.29
C HIS A 50 2.81 14.74 1.18
N PRO A 51 3.76 13.85 0.85
CA PRO A 51 4.93 13.58 1.69
C PRO A 51 5.78 14.84 1.96
N ASP A 52 5.83 15.78 1.01
CA ASP A 52 6.60 17.03 1.14
C ASP A 52 5.96 18.03 2.14
N HIS A 53 4.70 17.81 2.52
CA HIS A 53 3.96 18.68 3.43
C HIS A 53 3.69 18.03 4.78
N ALA A 54 3.93 16.72 4.91
CA ALA A 54 3.70 15.97 6.12
C ALA A 54 4.87 16.11 7.10
N ALA A 55 4.55 16.17 8.40
CA ALA A 55 5.57 16.21 9.45
C ALA A 55 6.39 14.90 9.53
N ALA A 56 5.80 13.80 9.07
CA ALA A 56 6.44 12.48 9.00
C ALA A 56 6.26 11.88 7.61
N THR A 57 7.26 11.12 7.16
CA THR A 57 7.19 10.37 5.91
C THR A 57 6.36 9.09 6.07
N PRO A 58 5.76 8.53 5.00
CA PRO A 58 5.04 7.26 5.08
C PRO A 58 5.87 6.11 5.67
N SER A 59 7.17 6.06 5.33
CA SER A 59 8.10 5.03 5.81
C SER A 59 8.42 5.10 7.30
N THR A 60 8.10 6.22 7.97
CA THR A 60 8.31 6.41 9.41
C THR A 60 7.06 6.10 10.24
N ILE A 61 5.96 5.70 9.61
CA ILE A 61 4.71 5.35 10.29
C ILE A 61 4.61 3.81 10.34
N ASP A 62 4.78 3.21 11.52
CA ASP A 62 4.80 1.74 11.73
C ASP A 62 3.59 0.97 11.15
N ARG A 63 2.49 1.67 10.87
CA ARG A 63 1.24 1.12 10.33
C ARG A 63 1.13 1.21 8.81
N ILE A 64 2.16 1.72 8.15
CA ILE A 64 2.24 1.87 6.69
C ILE A 64 3.53 1.22 6.20
N ALA A 65 3.41 0.37 5.19
CA ALA A 65 4.54 -0.17 4.46
C ALA A 65 4.44 0.27 2.99
N ARG A 66 5.54 0.74 2.40
CA ARG A 66 5.58 0.94 0.95
C ARG A 66 5.65 -0.43 0.27
N VAL A 67 4.81 -0.62 -0.74
CA VAL A 67 4.85 -1.84 -1.55
C VAL A 67 5.90 -1.62 -2.62
N ASP A 68 7.04 -2.29 -2.49
CA ASP A 68 8.02 -2.32 -3.55
C ASP A 68 7.51 -3.16 -4.72
N ARG A 69 7.99 -2.83 -5.92
CA ARG A 69 7.63 -3.54 -7.13
C ARG A 69 7.95 -5.03 -6.93
N PRO A 70 6.98 -5.94 -7.03
CA PRO A 70 7.30 -7.35 -6.96
C PRO A 70 8.22 -7.68 -8.13
N VAL A 71 9.35 -8.29 -7.83
CA VAL A 71 10.15 -8.97 -8.85
C VAL A 71 9.26 -10.10 -9.37
N THR A 72 8.79 -9.95 -10.60
CA THR A 72 7.92 -10.93 -11.27
C THR A 72 8.61 -12.28 -11.29
N THR A 73 8.29 -13.14 -10.33
CA THR A 73 8.50 -14.58 -10.49
C THR A 73 7.21 -15.09 -11.10
N PRO A 74 7.25 -15.71 -12.29
CA PRO A 74 6.03 -16.22 -12.92
C PRO A 74 5.41 -17.25 -11.98
N SER A 75 4.21 -16.91 -11.49
CA SER A 75 3.33 -17.84 -10.78
C SER A 75 2.95 -18.95 -11.76
N VAL A 76 3.64 -20.09 -11.65
CA VAL A 76 3.27 -21.33 -12.32
C VAL A 76 1.89 -21.71 -11.78
N ARG A 77 0.88 -21.70 -12.64
CA ARG A 77 -0.40 -22.36 -12.36
C ARG A 77 -0.12 -23.85 -12.16
N PRO A 78 -0.69 -24.51 -11.15
CA PRO A 78 -0.77 -25.95 -11.18
C PRO A 78 -1.76 -26.29 -12.28
N ASP A 79 -1.25 -26.68 -13.45
CA ASP A 79 -2.05 -27.38 -14.45
C ASP A 79 -2.59 -28.65 -13.78
N GLY A 80 -3.89 -28.66 -13.54
CA GLY A 80 -4.63 -29.84 -13.12
C GLY A 80 -5.26 -30.47 -14.36
N ASP A 81 -4.70 -31.60 -14.77
CA ASP A 81 -5.39 -32.64 -15.54
C ASP A 81 -6.54 -33.26 -14.72
#